data_AF-A0A3N4KVV8-F1
#
_entry.id   AF-A0A3N4KVV8-F1
#
_cell.length_a   1.000
_cell.length_b   1.000
_cell.length_c   1.000
_cell.angle_alpha   90.00
_cell.angle_beta   90.00
_cell.angle_gamma   90.00
#
_symmetry.space_group_name_H-M   'P 1'
#
loop_
_entity.id
_entity.type
_entity.pdbx_description
1 polymer ?
#
loop_
_entity_poly.entity_id
_entity_poly.type
_entity_poly.pdbx_seq_one_letter_code
_entity_poly.pdbx_strand_id
1 'polypeptide(L)'
;LLRAPAANLRVAAPRLSGARAFATSQILRQATVAVPTKRPVGAFRGGLLGFLLGSSVSGVAAYFYLLEEYKVSNELLTEDIDALRSSIQRIEVYVRSLEEKIEVQEA
;
A
#
# COMPACT_ATOMS: atom_id res chain seq x y z
N LEU A 1 -9.77 50.60 -49.58
CA LEU A 1 -9.87 49.13 -49.39
C LEU A 1 -9.02 48.74 -48.17
N LEU A 2 -9.72 48.47 -47.07
CA LEU A 2 -9.20 48.24 -45.71
C LEU A 2 -8.58 46.83 -45.63
N ARG A 3 -7.31 46.67 -45.21
CA ARG A 3 -6.68 45.36 -45.04
C ARG A 3 -6.60 45.00 -43.56
N ALA A 4 -7.46 44.08 -43.12
CA ALA A 4 -7.42 43.50 -41.79
C ALA A 4 -6.21 42.55 -41.63
N PRO A 5 -5.51 42.55 -40.49
CA PRO A 5 -4.53 41.51 -40.18
C PRO A 5 -5.22 40.31 -39.52
N ALA A 6 -5.13 39.14 -40.15
CA ALA A 6 -5.56 37.87 -39.57
C ALA A 6 -4.65 37.49 -38.39
N ALA A 7 -5.24 37.32 -37.20
CA ALA A 7 -4.54 36.87 -36.01
C ALA A 7 -4.25 35.36 -36.12
N ASN A 8 -2.97 35.00 -36.23
CA ASN A 8 -2.52 33.60 -36.21
C ASN A 8 -2.48 33.07 -34.77
N LEU A 9 -3.48 32.28 -34.39
CA LEU A 9 -3.47 31.49 -33.15
C LEU A 9 -2.50 30.31 -33.31
N ARG A 10 -1.27 30.46 -32.81
CA ARG A 10 -0.29 29.37 -32.70
C ARG A 10 -0.65 28.50 -31.50
N VAL A 11 -1.24 27.33 -31.77
CA VAL A 11 -1.37 26.25 -30.79
C VAL A 11 0.04 25.76 -30.42
N ALA A 12 0.39 25.87 -29.14
CA ALA A 12 1.65 25.33 -28.63
C ALA A 12 1.53 23.80 -28.51
N ALA A 13 2.20 23.07 -29.40
CA ALA A 13 2.33 21.62 -29.30
C ALA A 13 3.22 21.24 -28.09
N PRO A 14 2.91 20.16 -27.36
CA PRO A 14 3.78 19.67 -26.30
C PRO A 14 5.10 19.20 -26.91
N ARG A 15 6.20 19.71 -26.37
CA ARG A 15 7.56 19.26 -26.70
C ARG A 15 7.72 17.84 -26.15
N LEU A 16 7.53 16.84 -27.01
CA LEU A 16 7.91 15.46 -26.71
C LEU A 16 9.40 15.43 -26.36
N SER A 17 9.68 15.14 -25.09
CA SER A 17 11.03 14.98 -24.55
C SER A 17 11.85 14.01 -25.39
N GLY A 18 13.03 14.49 -25.80
CA GLY A 18 14.13 13.82 -26.48
C GLY A 18 13.98 12.32 -26.74
N ALA A 19 13.68 11.98 -27.99
CA ALA A 19 14.06 10.69 -28.54
C ALA A 19 15.57 10.51 -28.32
N ARG A 20 15.96 9.61 -27.41
CA ARG A 20 17.36 9.23 -27.19
C ARG A 20 17.80 8.41 -28.40
N ALA A 21 18.38 9.08 -29.39
CA ALA A 21 19.05 8.40 -30.49
C ALA A 21 20.36 7.80 -29.99
N PHE A 22 20.47 6.46 -30.03
CA PHE A 22 21.74 5.77 -29.83
C PHE A 22 22.51 5.80 -31.16
N ALA A 23 23.43 6.75 -31.29
CA ALA A 23 24.39 6.80 -32.41
C ALA A 23 25.76 6.31 -31.91
N THR A 24 26.32 5.29 -32.56
CA THR A 24 27.61 4.66 -32.20
C THR A 24 28.79 5.14 -33.03
N SER A 25 28.66 6.22 -33.82
CA SER A 25 29.76 6.72 -34.65
C SER A 25 30.84 7.44 -33.80
N GLN A 26 32.04 6.88 -33.83
CA GLN A 26 33.24 7.35 -33.10
C GLN A 26 33.59 8.82 -33.42
N ILE A 27 33.37 9.26 -34.66
CA ILE A 27 33.73 10.61 -35.15
C ILE A 27 32.97 11.73 -34.43
N LEU A 28 31.73 11.49 -33.99
CA LEU A 28 30.92 12.48 -33.27
C LEU A 28 31.32 12.64 -31.79
N ARG A 29 32.07 11.67 -31.21
CA ARG A 29 32.57 11.76 -29.83
C ARG A 29 33.80 12.63 -29.69
N GLN A 30 34.63 12.72 -30.73
CA GLN A 30 35.85 13.51 -30.70
C GLN A 30 35.61 15.02 -30.90
N ALA A 31 34.46 15.40 -31.48
CA ALA A 31 34.05 16.79 -31.66
C ALA A 31 33.47 17.44 -30.39
N THR A 32 33.86 16.96 -29.21
CA THR A 32 33.40 17.51 -27.92
C THR A 32 34.37 18.60 -27.45
N VAL A 33 34.05 19.85 -27.81
CA VAL A 33 34.47 21.02 -27.02
C VAL A 33 34.18 20.68 -25.55
N ALA A 34 35.15 20.92 -24.66
CA ALA A 34 35.07 20.61 -23.24
C ALA A 34 33.84 21.29 -22.58
N VAL A 35 32.71 20.59 -22.59
CA VAL A 35 31.52 21.01 -21.84
C VAL A 35 31.79 20.67 -20.37
N PRO A 36 31.66 21.64 -19.45
CA PRO A 36 31.86 21.37 -18.02
C PRO A 36 30.89 20.28 -17.57
N THR A 37 31.43 19.12 -17.20
CA THR A 37 30.66 18.00 -16.67
C THR A 37 30.13 18.37 -15.29
N LYS A 38 28.90 18.90 -15.27
CA LYS A 38 28.17 19.19 -14.03
C LYS A 38 28.04 17.88 -13.26
N ARG A 39 28.77 17.76 -12.14
CA ARG A 39 28.75 16.55 -11.30
C ARG A 39 27.30 16.24 -10.92
N PRO A 40 26.80 15.01 -11.14
CA PRO A 40 25.41 14.65 -10.88
C PRO A 40 25.21 14.47 -9.37
N VAL A 41 25.25 15.58 -8.63
CA VAL A 41 25.00 15.60 -7.17
C VAL A 41 23.52 15.38 -6.83
N GLY A 42 22.66 15.00 -7.78
CA GLY A 42 21.20 14.92 -7.59
C GLY A 42 20.64 13.51 -7.37
N ALA A 43 21.24 12.46 -7.95
CA ALA A 43 20.66 11.12 -7.91
C ALA A 43 20.59 10.54 -6.49
N PHE A 44 21.63 10.75 -5.68
CA PHE A 44 21.65 10.36 -4.27
C PHE A 44 20.80 11.28 -3.37
N ARG A 45 20.56 12.54 -3.76
CA ARG A 45 19.81 13.51 -2.93
C ARG A 45 18.32 13.22 -2.91
N GLY A 46 17.78 12.56 -3.93
CA GLY A 46 16.37 12.16 -3.99
C GLY A 46 16.16 10.66 -3.79
N GLY A 47 17.04 9.82 -4.33
CA GLY A 47 16.88 8.36 -4.27
C GLY A 47 16.97 7.81 -2.85
N LEU A 48 17.98 8.22 -2.07
CA LEU A 48 18.16 7.72 -0.70
C LEU A 48 17.10 8.29 0.24
N LEU A 49 16.80 9.59 0.16
CA LEU A 49 15.74 10.20 0.98
C LEU A 49 14.36 9.66 0.62
N GLY A 50 14.06 9.50 -0.67
CA GLY A 50 12.79 8.91 -1.12
C GLY A 50 12.67 7.43 -0.76
N PHE A 51 13.78 6.68 -0.82
CA PHE A 51 13.82 5.29 -0.36
C PHE A 51 13.54 5.20 1.14
N LEU A 52 14.26 5.97 1.96
CA LEU A 52 14.07 5.96 3.40
C LEU A 52 12.65 6.41 3.77
N LEU A 53 12.16 7.49 3.18
CA LEU A 53 10.80 7.98 3.41
C LEU A 53 9.76 6.93 2.98
N GLY A 54 9.94 6.32 1.81
CA GLY A 54 9.06 5.27 1.30
C GLY A 54 9.07 4.02 2.18
N SER A 55 10.26 3.56 2.62
CA SER A 55 10.42 2.43 3.52
C SER A 55 9.83 2.72 4.91
N SER A 56 9.98 3.94 5.43
CA SER A 56 9.34 4.34 6.69
C SER A 56 7.82 4.33 6.58
N VAL A 57 7.25 4.93 5.52
CA VAL A 57 5.80 4.93 5.29
C VAL A 57 5.28 3.49 5.13
N SER A 58 5.97 2.66 4.34
CA SER A 58 5.62 1.25 4.15
C SER A 58 5.67 0.46 5.47
N GLY A 59 6.69 0.68 6.30
CA GLY A 59 6.81 0.05 7.62
C GLY A 59 5.72 0.48 8.59
N VAL A 60 5.36 1.77 8.62
CA VAL A 60 4.25 2.28 9.44
C VAL A 60 2.91 1.71 8.96
N ALA A 61 2.68 1.65 7.65
CA ALA A 61 1.48 1.05 7.08
C ALA A 61 1.35 -0.44 7.45
N ALA A 62 2.44 -1.21 7.34
CA ALA A 62 2.48 -2.60 7.76
C ALA A 62 2.23 -2.77 9.27
N TYR A 63 2.80 -1.87 10.10
CA TYR A 63 2.58 -1.87 11.54
C TYR A 63 1.11 -1.65 11.92
N PHE A 64 0.45 -0.66 11.32
CA PHE A 64 -0.97 -0.42 11.58
C PHE A 64 -1.86 -1.55 11.08
N TYR A 65 -1.55 -2.12 9.91
CA TYR A 65 -2.29 -3.27 9.37
C TYR A 65 -2.21 -4.48 10.32
N LEU A 66 -1.02 -4.81 10.83
CA LEU A 66 -0.85 -5.90 11.78
C LEU A 66 -1.58 -5.64 13.10
N LEU A 67 -1.64 -4.40 13.58
CA LEU A 67 -2.40 -4.05 14.79
C LEU A 67 -3.91 -4.26 14.61
N GLU A 68 -4.46 -3.97 13.43
CA GLU A 68 -5.86 -4.23 13.13
C GLU A 68 -6.14 -5.74 13.13
N GLU A 69 -5.31 -6.53 12.46
CA GLU A 69 -5.46 -8.00 12.42
C GLU A 69 -5.31 -8.64 13.82
N TYR A 70 -4.42 -8.09 14.67
CA TYR A 70 -4.26 -8.51 16.06
C TYR A 70 -5.43 -8.16 16.97
N LYS A 71 -6.11 -7.03 16.70
CA LYS A 71 -7.32 -6.64 17.45
C LYS A 71 -8.52 -7.52 17.08
N VAL A 72 -8.70 -7.77 15.78
CA VAL A 72 -9.76 -8.66 15.27
C VAL A 72 -9.63 -10.07 15.86
N SER A 73 -8.41 -10.55 16.11
CA SER A 73 -8.17 -11.88 16.71
C SER A 73 -8.33 -11.93 18.24
N ASN A 74 -8.25 -10.80 18.96
CA ASN A 74 -8.46 -10.78 20.43
C ASN A 74 -9.93 -10.63 20.82
N GLU A 75 -10.73 -10.01 19.98
CA GLU A 75 -12.20 -9.95 20.16
C GLU A 75 -12.80 -11.37 20.05
N LEU A 76 -12.22 -12.22 19.18
CA LEU A 76 -12.59 -13.63 19.01
C LEU A 76 -12.26 -14.53 20.22
N LEU A 77 -11.34 -14.17 21.13
CA LEU A 77 -11.07 -14.96 22.33
C LEU A 77 -12.04 -14.67 23.49
N THR A 78 -12.70 -13.51 23.48
CA THR A 78 -13.68 -13.16 24.54
C THR A 78 -15.06 -13.73 24.19
N GLU A 79 -15.42 -13.73 22.91
CA GLU A 79 -16.66 -14.35 22.41
C GLU A 79 -16.68 -15.87 22.62
N ASP A 80 -15.56 -16.56 22.40
CA ASP A 80 -15.47 -18.02 22.58
C ASP A 80 -15.63 -18.45 24.05
N ILE A 81 -15.14 -17.65 25.00
CA ILE A 81 -15.34 -17.90 26.44
C ILE A 81 -16.81 -17.81 26.84
N ASP A 82 -17.53 -16.81 26.31
CA ASP A 82 -18.95 -16.64 26.61
C ASP A 82 -19.82 -17.71 25.94
N ALA A 83 -19.47 -18.11 24.71
CA ALA A 83 -20.09 -19.21 24.00
C ALA A 83 -19.89 -20.57 24.71
N LEU A 84 -18.69 -20.82 25.23
CA LEU A 84 -18.37 -22.04 25.98
C LEU A 84 -19.13 -22.09 27.32
N ARG A 85 -19.20 -20.98 28.06
CA ARG A 85 -19.98 -20.91 29.31
C ARG A 85 -21.47 -21.19 29.10
N SER A 86 -22.05 -20.64 28.03
CA SER A 86 -23.44 -20.90 27.64
C SER A 86 -23.67 -22.38 27.32
N SER A 87 -22.70 -23.04 26.67
CA SER A 87 -22.78 -24.47 26.36
C SER A 87 -22.67 -25.34 27.61
N ILE A 88 -21.79 -25.01 28.55
CA ILE A 88 -21.66 -25.73 29.83
C ILE A 88 -22.95 -25.65 30.64
N GLN A 89 -23.54 -24.45 30.77
CA GLN A 89 -24.82 -24.28 31.48
C GLN A 89 -25.94 -25.12 30.88
N ARG A 90 -26.03 -25.21 29.55
CA ARG A 90 -27.03 -26.03 28.86
C ARG A 90 -26.82 -27.53 29.14
N ILE A 91 -25.58 -28.00 29.15
CA ILE A 91 -25.24 -29.40 29.46
C ILE A 91 -25.59 -29.73 30.92
N GLU A 92 -25.27 -28.86 31.87
CA GLU A 92 -25.63 -29.06 33.29
C GLU A 92 -27.15 -29.15 33.49
N VAL A 93 -27.91 -28.28 32.84
CA VAL A 93 -29.38 -28.34 32.86
C VAL A 93 -29.88 -29.64 32.23
N TYR A 94 -29.26 -30.09 31.13
CA TYR A 94 -29.64 -31.34 30.47
C TYR A 94 -29.38 -32.54 31.36
N VAL A 95 -28.20 -32.62 31.99
CA VAL A 95 -27.83 -33.70 32.93
C VAL A 95 -28.80 -33.74 34.11
N ARG A 96 -29.09 -32.60 34.76
CA ARG A 96 -30.10 -32.56 35.83
C ARG A 96 -31.47 -33.03 35.38
N SER A 97 -31.90 -32.63 34.18
CA SER A 97 -33.17 -33.08 33.63
C SER A 97 -33.20 -34.58 33.31
N LEU A 98 -32.04 -35.18 33.04
CA LEU A 98 -31.91 -36.62 32.84
C LEU A 98 -31.94 -37.36 34.19
N GLU A 99 -31.23 -36.85 35.19
CA GLU A 99 -31.25 -37.38 36.56
C GLU A 99 -32.68 -37.39 37.13
N GLU A 100 -33.41 -36.27 37.01
CA GLU A 100 -34.79 -36.16 37.49
C GLU A 100 -35.74 -37.13 36.77
N LYS A 101 -35.57 -37.30 35.44
CA LYS A 101 -36.38 -38.27 34.69
C LYS A 101 -36.10 -39.71 35.07
N ILE A 102 -34.85 -40.05 35.37
CA ILE A 102 -34.46 -41.39 35.82
C ILE A 102 -35.06 -41.66 37.21
N GLU A 103 -34.95 -40.72 38.15
CA GLU A 103 -35.55 -40.85 39.49
C GLU A 103 -37.08 -41.03 39.43
N VAL A 104 -37.77 -40.30 38.53
CA VAL A 104 -39.22 -40.45 38.33
C VAL A 104 -39.59 -41.80 37.69
N GLN A 105 -38.68 -42.41 36.93
CA GLN A 105 -38.91 -43.70 36.27
C GLN A 105 -38.66 -44.90 37.20
N GLU A 106 -37.82 -44.72 38.23
CA GLU A 106 -37.54 -45.73 39.25
C GLU A 106 -38.53 -45.73 40.43
N ALA A 107 -39.40 -44.71 40.54
CA ALA A 107 -40.46 -44.58 41.55
C ALA A 107 -41.81 -45.13 41.06
#